data_AF-A0A0D8BDY9-F1
#
_entry.id   AF-A0A0D8BDY9-F1
#
_cell.length_a   1.000
_cell.length_b   1.000
_cell.length_c   1.000
_cell.angle_alpha   90.00
_cell.angle_beta   90.00
_cell.angle_gamma   90.00
#
_symmetry.space_group_name_H-M   'P 1'
#
loop_
_entity.id
_entity.type
_entity.pdbx_description
1 polymer ?
#
loop_
_entity_poly.entity_id
_entity_poly.type
_entity_poly.pdbx_seq_one_letter_code
_entity_poly.pdbx_strand_id
1 'polypeptide(L)'
;MTFVEAHFDDADRRHPRAAALTGQGLMMALHDNRGLIAQRNSGGHIRVYIALRTELDWHEVAGVDLADTGRVREVLLAEFTGWSPSLLTLITANDGPYLNRPIHALPVPHTWPHTRGLTLLGDAAHLMSPFSGMGANLAMLDGADLARAIAAQAGAPNPDGPAGSLDAAVRAYESVMLPRSVEAAAGAAGAIAAAIAPDAPAGILTHLASRQ
;
A
#
# COMPACT_ATOMS: atom_id res chain seq x y z
N MET A 1 8.36 6.73 -5.73
CA MET A 1 7.57 5.80 -6.56
C MET A 1 6.13 6.22 -6.51
N THR A 2 5.42 6.01 -7.60
CA THR A 2 4.02 6.38 -7.72
C THR A 2 3.23 5.27 -8.38
N PHE A 3 1.98 5.11 -7.99
CA PHE A 3 1.02 4.30 -8.73
C PHE A 3 0.07 5.20 -9.48
N VAL A 4 -0.28 4.78 -10.69
CA VAL A 4 -1.34 5.39 -11.46
C VAL A 4 -2.48 4.38 -11.54
N GLU A 5 -3.61 4.73 -10.97
CA GLU A 5 -4.76 3.85 -10.83
C GLU A 5 -5.64 3.94 -12.09
N ALA A 6 -5.99 2.78 -12.64
CA ALA A 6 -6.96 2.59 -13.70
C ALA A 6 -8.09 1.67 -13.20
N HIS A 7 -9.29 1.83 -13.76
CA HIS A 7 -10.46 1.04 -13.39
C HIS A 7 -11.23 0.50 -14.57
N PHE A 8 -11.86 -0.63 -14.33
CA PHE A 8 -12.68 -1.35 -15.28
C PHE A 8 -13.97 -1.72 -14.56
N ASP A 9 -15.10 -1.29 -15.11
CA ASP A 9 -16.42 -1.55 -14.58
C ASP A 9 -17.12 -2.61 -15.43
N ASP A 10 -17.89 -3.49 -14.77
CA ASP A 10 -18.57 -4.60 -15.44
C ASP A 10 -17.58 -5.41 -16.32
N ALA A 11 -16.42 -5.70 -15.74
CA ALA A 11 -15.22 -6.11 -16.45
C ALA A 11 -15.38 -7.44 -17.20
N ASP A 12 -16.19 -8.36 -16.67
CA ASP A 12 -16.43 -9.66 -17.34
C ASP A 12 -17.19 -9.50 -18.66
N ARG A 13 -18.06 -8.47 -18.78
CA ARG A 13 -18.83 -8.21 -19.98
C ARG A 13 -18.14 -7.19 -20.89
N ARG A 14 -17.66 -6.08 -20.33
CA ARG A 14 -17.08 -4.96 -21.11
C ARG A 14 -15.61 -5.19 -21.45
N HIS A 15 -14.87 -5.90 -20.60
CA HIS A 15 -13.41 -6.03 -20.68
C HIS A 15 -12.94 -7.49 -20.52
N PRO A 16 -13.50 -8.45 -21.29
CA PRO A 16 -13.26 -9.88 -21.09
C PRO A 16 -11.78 -10.28 -21.16
N ARG A 17 -10.95 -9.51 -21.88
CA ARG A 17 -9.50 -9.73 -21.94
C ARG A 17 -8.80 -9.35 -20.63
N ALA A 18 -9.09 -8.18 -20.07
CA ALA A 18 -8.55 -7.74 -18.78
C ALA A 18 -9.04 -8.67 -17.65
N ALA A 19 -10.32 -9.07 -17.71
CA ALA A 19 -10.94 -10.03 -16.81
C ALA A 19 -10.25 -11.40 -16.83
N ALA A 20 -10.00 -11.96 -18.02
CA ALA A 20 -9.32 -13.24 -18.17
C ALA A 20 -7.86 -13.18 -17.69
N LEU A 21 -7.15 -12.09 -18.01
CA LEU A 21 -5.76 -11.89 -17.60
C LEU A 21 -5.63 -11.74 -16.07
N THR A 22 -6.56 -11.04 -15.43
CA THR A 22 -6.58 -10.83 -13.97
C THR A 22 -6.98 -12.11 -13.22
N GLY A 23 -7.78 -12.98 -13.85
CA GLY A 23 -8.35 -14.15 -13.19
C GLY A 23 -9.32 -13.76 -12.08
N GLN A 24 -9.39 -14.58 -11.02
CA GLN A 24 -10.33 -14.40 -9.90
C GLN A 24 -9.71 -13.71 -8.68
N GLY A 25 -8.56 -13.05 -8.83
CA GLY A 25 -7.83 -12.46 -7.71
C GLY A 25 -6.88 -11.37 -8.15
N LEU A 26 -5.60 -11.56 -7.85
CA LEU A 26 -4.51 -10.64 -8.14
C LEU A 26 -3.64 -11.18 -9.27
N MET A 27 -3.30 -10.33 -10.23
CA MET A 27 -2.27 -10.57 -11.23
C MET A 27 -1.20 -9.48 -11.10
N MET A 28 0.07 -9.88 -11.16
CA MET A 28 1.20 -8.96 -11.15
C MET A 28 2.12 -9.27 -12.33
N ALA A 29 2.47 -8.25 -13.10
CA ALA A 29 3.54 -8.28 -14.09
C ALA A 29 4.54 -7.18 -13.72
N LEU A 30 5.75 -7.58 -13.33
CA LEU A 30 6.75 -6.71 -12.69
C LEU A 30 8.09 -6.87 -13.40
N HIS A 31 8.65 -5.77 -13.90
CA HIS A 31 9.91 -5.78 -14.62
C HIS A 31 10.49 -4.37 -14.68
N ASP A 32 11.81 -4.26 -14.58
CA ASP A 32 12.57 -3.04 -14.82
C ASP A 32 11.92 -1.79 -14.23
N ASN A 33 11.81 -1.77 -12.90
CA ASN A 33 11.32 -0.64 -12.11
C ASN A 33 9.84 -0.27 -12.36
N ARG A 34 9.10 -1.15 -13.03
CA ARG A 34 7.71 -0.94 -13.44
C ARG A 34 6.85 -2.14 -13.08
N GLY A 35 5.56 -1.90 -12.97
CA GLY A 35 4.60 -2.95 -12.65
C GLY A 35 3.18 -2.68 -13.14
N LEU A 36 2.49 -3.75 -13.50
CA LEU A 36 1.04 -3.77 -13.69
C LEU A 36 0.46 -4.74 -12.66
N ILE A 37 -0.35 -4.20 -11.75
CA ILE A 37 -0.94 -4.94 -10.64
C ILE A 37 -2.45 -4.84 -10.81
N ALA A 38 -3.07 -5.89 -11.33
CA ALA A 38 -4.50 -5.96 -11.55
C ALA A 38 -5.17 -6.77 -10.44
N GLN A 39 -6.17 -6.19 -9.79
CA GLN A 39 -6.95 -6.85 -8.75
C GLN A 39 -8.42 -6.86 -9.13
N ARG A 40 -9.01 -8.06 -9.17
CA ARG A 40 -10.45 -8.22 -9.24
C ARG A 40 -11.06 -7.91 -7.88
N ASN A 41 -12.05 -7.02 -7.89
CA ASN A 41 -12.83 -6.62 -6.74
C ASN A 41 -14.29 -7.09 -6.89
N SER A 42 -15.07 -6.94 -5.81
CA SER A 42 -16.50 -7.22 -5.83
C SER A 42 -17.23 -6.35 -6.87
N GLY A 43 -18.44 -6.77 -7.28
CA GLY A 43 -19.27 -6.00 -8.22
C GLY A 43 -18.81 -6.03 -9.68
N GLY A 44 -17.91 -6.95 -10.06
CA GLY A 44 -17.39 -7.04 -11.42
C GLY A 44 -16.39 -5.93 -11.76
N HIS A 45 -15.78 -5.31 -10.74
CA HIS A 45 -14.78 -4.27 -10.93
C HIS A 45 -13.36 -4.86 -10.96
N ILE A 46 -12.49 -4.28 -11.78
CA ILE A 46 -11.04 -4.50 -11.71
C ILE A 46 -10.36 -3.16 -11.47
N ARG A 47 -9.45 -3.12 -10.49
CA ARG A 47 -8.53 -2.00 -10.28
C ARG A 47 -7.16 -2.41 -10.76
N VAL A 48 -6.52 -1.54 -11.53
CA VAL A 48 -5.14 -1.73 -11.98
C VAL A 48 -4.29 -0.63 -11.38
N TYR A 49 -3.22 -0.99 -10.70
CA TYR A 49 -2.18 -0.08 -10.28
C TYR A 49 -1.00 -0.20 -11.24
N ILE A 50 -0.74 0.89 -11.96
CA ILE A 50 0.39 1.04 -12.87
C ILE A 50 1.53 1.62 -12.04
N ALA A 51 2.44 0.75 -11.61
CA ALA A 51 3.52 1.10 -10.70
C ALA A 51 4.75 1.60 -11.45
N LEU A 52 5.28 2.75 -11.04
CA LEU A 52 6.48 3.37 -11.60
C LEU A 52 7.44 3.78 -10.47
N ARG A 53 8.70 3.33 -10.55
CA ARG A 53 9.78 3.93 -9.75
C ARG A 53 10.25 5.23 -10.42
N THR A 54 9.51 6.28 -10.12
CA THR A 54 9.78 7.64 -10.58
C THR A 54 9.46 8.64 -9.46
N GLU A 55 9.67 9.92 -9.77
CA GLU A 55 9.32 11.07 -8.92
C GLU A 55 7.81 11.12 -8.65
N LEU A 56 7.41 11.71 -7.53
CA LEU A 56 5.99 11.73 -7.10
C LEU A 56 5.13 12.62 -8.02
N ASP A 57 5.75 13.63 -8.60
CA ASP A 57 5.25 14.64 -9.54
C ASP A 57 5.57 14.30 -11.00
N TRP A 58 5.69 13.01 -11.33
CA TRP A 58 6.01 12.51 -12.69
C TRP A 58 5.22 13.19 -13.82
N HIS A 59 3.97 13.55 -13.57
CA HIS A 59 3.08 14.19 -14.54
C HIS A 59 3.49 15.65 -14.82
N GLU A 60 3.99 16.38 -13.83
CA GLU A 60 4.54 17.73 -14.01
C GLU A 60 5.83 17.66 -14.83
N VAL A 61 6.71 16.71 -14.51
CA VAL A 61 7.97 16.46 -15.26
C VAL A 61 7.67 16.08 -16.71
N ALA A 62 6.63 15.27 -16.94
CA ALA A 62 6.16 14.88 -18.27
C ALA A 62 5.35 15.97 -18.99
N GLY A 63 5.03 17.08 -18.32
CA GLY A 63 4.21 18.16 -18.87
C GLY A 63 2.79 17.72 -19.24
N VAL A 64 2.19 16.81 -18.45
CA VAL A 64 0.84 16.29 -18.69
C VAL A 64 -0.14 16.69 -17.59
N ASP A 65 -1.28 17.23 -18.00
CA ASP A 65 -2.42 17.43 -17.11
C ASP A 65 -3.09 16.08 -16.82
N LEU A 66 -3.25 15.74 -15.54
CA LEU A 66 -3.89 14.50 -15.11
C LEU A 66 -5.37 14.41 -15.53
N ALA A 67 -6.02 15.54 -15.81
CA ALA A 67 -7.38 15.55 -16.38
C ALA A 67 -7.41 15.05 -17.83
N ASP A 68 -6.31 15.16 -18.57
CA ASP A 68 -6.20 14.65 -19.94
C ASP A 68 -5.88 13.15 -19.94
N THR A 69 -6.93 12.34 -19.86
CA THR A 69 -6.82 10.88 -19.85
C THR A 69 -6.09 10.32 -21.08
N GLY A 70 -6.23 10.97 -22.24
CA GLY A 70 -5.56 10.55 -23.47
C GLY A 70 -4.06 10.74 -23.39
N ARG A 71 -3.63 11.94 -22.97
CA ARG A 71 -2.21 12.26 -22.82
C ARG A 71 -1.55 11.50 -21.68
N VAL A 72 -2.25 11.29 -20.55
CA VAL A 72 -1.76 10.42 -19.48
C VAL A 72 -1.53 9.00 -20.01
N ARG A 73 -2.48 8.43 -20.77
CA ARG A 73 -2.32 7.11 -21.39
C ARG A 73 -1.09 7.04 -22.28
N GLU A 74 -0.85 8.05 -23.11
CA GLU A 74 0.30 8.09 -24.02
C GLU A 74 1.63 8.08 -23.24
N VAL A 75 1.73 8.89 -22.19
CA VAL A 75 2.92 8.92 -21.30
C VAL A 75 3.13 7.56 -20.64
N LEU A 76 2.06 6.96 -20.09
CA LEU A 76 2.14 5.63 -19.49
C LEU A 76 2.54 4.57 -20.51
N LEU A 77 2.01 4.58 -21.74
CA LEU A 77 2.40 3.59 -22.75
C LEU A 77 3.86 3.70 -23.16
N ALA A 78 4.41 4.92 -23.21
CA ALA A 78 5.83 5.13 -23.50
C ALA A 78 6.71 4.44 -22.45
N GLU A 79 6.33 4.50 -21.17
CA GLU A 79 7.04 3.82 -20.07
C GLU A 79 7.03 2.29 -20.17
N PHE A 80 6.03 1.71 -20.83
CA PHE A 80 5.87 0.26 -20.97
C PHE A 80 6.21 -0.25 -22.39
N THR A 81 7.06 0.48 -23.11
CA THR A 81 7.54 0.06 -24.44
C THR A 81 8.18 -1.34 -24.36
N GLY A 82 7.81 -2.22 -25.29
CA GLY A 82 8.30 -3.61 -25.34
C GLY A 82 7.53 -4.61 -24.47
N TRP A 83 6.58 -4.16 -23.64
CA TRP A 83 5.70 -5.07 -22.91
C TRP A 83 4.67 -5.73 -23.84
N SER A 84 4.21 -6.91 -23.46
CA SER A 84 3.21 -7.67 -24.24
C SER A 84 1.95 -6.84 -24.50
N PRO A 85 1.42 -6.83 -25.75
CA PRO A 85 0.18 -6.13 -26.06
C PRO A 85 -0.99 -6.52 -25.14
N SER A 86 -1.03 -7.78 -24.68
CA SER A 86 -2.04 -8.26 -23.74
C SER A 86 -1.96 -7.55 -22.39
N LEU A 87 -0.74 -7.31 -21.87
CA LEU A 87 -0.54 -6.56 -20.63
C LEU A 87 -0.90 -5.08 -20.80
N LEU A 88 -0.54 -4.49 -21.94
CA LEU A 88 -0.85 -3.08 -22.24
C LEU A 88 -2.37 -2.80 -22.29
N THR A 89 -3.22 -3.81 -22.49
CA THR A 89 -4.68 -3.64 -22.39
C THR A 89 -5.14 -3.15 -21.01
N LEU A 90 -4.39 -3.46 -19.95
CA LEU A 90 -4.65 -2.99 -18.59
C LEU A 90 -4.41 -1.48 -18.42
N ILE A 91 -3.70 -0.86 -19.37
CA ILE A 91 -3.55 0.58 -19.46
C ILE A 91 -4.61 1.13 -20.43
N THR A 92 -4.72 0.57 -21.63
CA THR A 92 -5.45 1.22 -22.74
C THR A 92 -6.97 1.11 -22.69
N ALA A 93 -7.51 0.03 -22.14
CA ALA A 93 -8.94 -0.25 -22.16
C ALA A 93 -9.70 0.26 -20.92
N ASN A 94 -9.03 1.01 -20.03
CA ASN A 94 -9.60 1.58 -18.82
C ASN A 94 -10.81 2.51 -19.09
N ASP A 95 -11.79 2.51 -18.20
CA ASP A 95 -13.11 3.12 -18.37
C ASP A 95 -13.20 4.61 -17.99
N GLY A 96 -12.16 5.20 -17.39
CA GLY A 96 -12.24 6.59 -16.94
C GLY A 96 -10.89 7.27 -16.75
N PRO A 97 -10.83 8.34 -15.92
CA PRO A 97 -9.57 9.02 -15.67
C PRO A 97 -8.59 8.12 -14.91
N TYR A 98 -7.30 8.39 -15.12
CA TYR A 98 -6.24 7.80 -14.31
C TYR A 98 -6.11 8.61 -13.02
N LEU A 99 -6.01 7.93 -11.87
CA LEU A 99 -5.80 8.61 -10.58
C LEU A 99 -4.34 8.49 -10.18
N ASN A 100 -3.68 9.63 -9.95
CA ASN A 100 -2.32 9.63 -9.42
C ASN A 100 -2.34 9.27 -7.92
N ARG A 101 -1.60 8.23 -7.54
CA ARG A 101 -1.50 7.66 -6.18
C ARG A 101 -0.02 7.55 -5.78
N PRO A 102 0.64 8.67 -5.42
CA PRO A 102 1.99 8.62 -4.89
C PRO A 102 2.04 7.74 -3.63
N ILE A 103 3.06 6.89 -3.53
CA ILE A 103 3.23 6.01 -2.37
C ILE A 103 4.16 6.68 -1.38
N HIS A 104 3.61 6.98 -0.20
CA HIS A 104 4.33 7.56 0.93
C HIS A 104 4.60 6.50 2.01
N ALA A 105 5.66 6.71 2.77
CA ALA A 105 5.98 5.93 3.95
C ALA A 105 6.70 6.83 4.97
N LEU A 106 6.52 6.53 6.25
CA LEU A 106 7.33 7.12 7.31
C LEU A 106 8.74 6.52 7.30
N PRO A 107 9.74 7.20 7.90
CA PRO A 107 11.08 6.66 8.06
C PRO A 107 11.08 5.30 8.77
N VAL A 108 12.09 4.46 8.49
CA VAL A 108 12.27 3.18 9.20
C VAL A 108 13.62 3.21 9.92
N PRO A 109 13.66 3.19 11.28
CA PRO A 109 12.51 3.18 12.18
C PRO A 109 11.82 4.56 12.29
N HIS A 110 10.52 4.57 12.56
CA HIS A 110 9.78 5.75 13.03
C HIS A 110 9.29 5.49 14.45
N THR A 111 9.85 6.24 15.40
CA THR A 111 9.52 6.16 16.82
C THR A 111 9.55 7.57 17.42
N TRP A 112 8.97 7.73 18.60
CA TRP A 112 8.93 9.01 19.31
C TRP A 112 9.17 8.82 20.81
N PRO A 113 9.68 9.85 21.51
CA PRO A 113 9.63 9.90 22.95
C PRO A 113 8.18 9.95 23.43
N HIS A 114 7.86 9.17 24.46
CA HIS A 114 6.52 9.15 25.05
C HIS A 114 6.07 10.56 25.48
N THR A 115 4.84 10.92 25.13
CA THR A 115 4.20 12.18 25.54
C THR A 115 2.94 11.89 26.33
N ARG A 116 2.83 12.45 27.53
CA ARG A 116 1.68 12.23 28.42
C ARG A 116 0.38 12.63 27.73
N GLY A 117 -0.57 11.68 27.65
CA GLY A 117 -1.91 11.92 27.14
C GLY A 117 -2.02 11.97 25.60
N LEU A 118 -0.96 11.66 24.87
CA LEU A 118 -0.93 11.65 23.42
C LEU A 118 -0.25 10.38 22.91
N THR A 119 -0.82 9.76 21.90
CA THR A 119 -0.18 8.68 21.13
C THR A 119 -0.75 8.63 19.72
N LEU A 120 -0.15 7.82 18.85
CA LEU A 120 -0.54 7.63 17.46
C LEU A 120 -0.92 6.16 17.23
N LEU A 121 -1.75 5.88 16.23
CA LEU A 121 -2.07 4.52 15.77
C LEU A 121 -2.30 4.49 14.26
N GLY A 122 -2.24 3.30 13.65
CA GLY A 122 -2.44 3.12 12.21
C GLY A 122 -1.44 3.93 11.38
N ASP A 123 -1.89 4.46 10.24
CA ASP A 123 -1.01 5.21 9.33
C ASP A 123 -0.37 6.45 9.98
N ALA A 124 -1.00 7.05 10.99
CA ALA A 124 -0.38 8.15 11.72
C ALA A 124 0.88 7.70 12.50
N ALA A 125 0.90 6.44 12.97
CA ALA A 125 2.03 5.85 13.68
C ALA A 125 3.03 5.16 12.76
N HIS A 126 2.57 4.56 11.66
CA HIS A 126 3.40 3.63 10.88
C HIS A 126 2.99 3.48 9.42
N LEU A 127 2.55 4.58 8.78
CA LEU A 127 2.31 4.60 7.33
C LEU A 127 3.50 3.97 6.59
N MET A 128 3.21 2.92 5.83
CA MET A 128 4.19 2.08 5.14
C MET A 128 3.67 1.71 3.75
N SER A 129 4.54 1.15 2.92
CA SER A 129 4.15 0.70 1.59
C SER A 129 3.05 -0.38 1.65
N PRO A 130 2.11 -0.41 0.67
CA PRO A 130 1.03 -1.39 0.68
C PRO A 130 1.49 -2.81 0.28
N PHE A 131 2.75 -3.01 -0.12
CA PHE A 131 3.26 -4.30 -0.60
C PHE A 131 3.40 -5.37 0.49
N SER A 132 3.34 -5.00 1.77
CA SER A 132 3.19 -5.97 2.86
C SER A 132 1.74 -6.45 3.04
N GLY A 133 0.75 -5.68 2.56
CA GLY A 133 -0.68 -5.93 2.75
C GLY A 133 -1.17 -5.79 4.20
N MET A 134 -0.35 -5.28 5.12
CA MET A 134 -0.64 -5.33 6.57
C MET A 134 -1.22 -4.05 7.16
N GLY A 135 -1.14 -2.89 6.49
CA GLY A 135 -1.44 -1.57 7.08
C GLY A 135 -2.78 -1.50 7.82
N ALA A 136 -3.89 -1.81 7.14
CA ALA A 136 -5.23 -1.78 7.75
C ALA A 136 -5.38 -2.77 8.92
N ASN A 137 -4.80 -3.96 8.81
CA ASN A 137 -4.84 -4.97 9.88
C ASN A 137 -4.07 -4.50 11.12
N LEU A 138 -2.92 -3.85 10.92
CA LEU A 138 -2.12 -3.28 11.99
C LEU A 138 -2.84 -2.11 12.66
N ALA A 139 -3.46 -1.22 11.88
CA ALA A 139 -4.24 -0.12 12.43
C ALA A 139 -5.41 -0.60 13.32
N MET A 140 -6.11 -1.67 12.90
CA MET A 140 -7.17 -2.28 13.71
C MET A 140 -6.61 -2.93 14.98
N LEU A 141 -5.48 -3.63 14.87
CA LEU A 141 -4.80 -4.24 16.02
C LEU A 141 -4.34 -3.17 17.03
N ASP A 142 -3.80 -2.06 16.54
CA ASP A 142 -3.42 -0.93 17.39
C ASP A 142 -4.60 -0.38 18.18
N GLY A 143 -5.74 -0.16 17.51
CA GLY A 143 -6.95 0.33 18.16
C GLY A 143 -7.42 -0.62 19.26
N ALA A 144 -7.38 -1.94 18.98
CA ALA A 144 -7.74 -2.96 19.96
C ALA A 144 -6.76 -3.01 21.15
N ASP A 145 -5.46 -2.90 20.91
CA ASP A 145 -4.43 -2.92 21.95
C ASP A 145 -4.49 -1.68 22.83
N LEU A 146 -4.67 -0.49 22.23
CA LEU A 146 -4.85 0.76 22.96
C LEU A 146 -6.13 0.73 23.81
N ALA A 147 -7.25 0.28 23.24
CA ALA A 147 -8.52 0.16 23.96
C ALA A 147 -8.40 -0.81 25.16
N ARG A 148 -7.72 -1.95 24.97
CA ARG A 148 -7.43 -2.91 26.06
C ARG A 148 -6.55 -2.31 27.14
N ALA A 149 -5.50 -1.58 26.78
CA ALA A 149 -4.63 -0.92 27.74
C ALA A 149 -5.38 0.12 28.58
N ILE A 150 -6.28 0.90 27.96
CA ILE A 150 -7.14 1.87 28.65
C ILE A 150 -8.12 1.16 29.59
N ALA A 151 -8.82 0.12 29.11
CA ALA A 151 -9.80 -0.61 29.91
C ALA A 151 -9.15 -1.29 31.14
N ALA A 152 -7.92 -1.80 31.00
CA ALA A 152 -7.17 -2.39 32.11
C ALA A 152 -6.87 -1.38 33.24
N GLN A 153 -6.69 -0.10 32.90
CA GLN A 153 -6.50 0.95 33.89
C GLN A 153 -7.81 1.40 34.55
N ALA A 154 -8.93 1.35 33.82
CA ALA A 154 -10.24 1.72 34.34
C ALA A 154 -10.79 0.73 35.41
N GLY A 155 -10.36 -0.53 35.37
CA GLY A 155 -10.79 -1.58 36.31
C GLY A 155 -9.91 -1.78 37.54
N ALA A 156 -8.76 -1.09 37.65
CA ALA A 156 -7.81 -1.27 38.75
C ALA A 156 -8.14 -0.33 39.92
N PRO A 157 -8.42 -0.84 41.14
CA PRO A 157 -8.52 0.00 42.33
C PRO A 157 -7.16 0.66 42.60
N ASN A 158 -7.14 2.00 42.60
CA ASN A 158 -5.97 2.77 43.00
C ASN A 158 -6.19 3.27 44.44
N PRO A 159 -5.53 2.69 45.45
CA PRO A 159 -5.71 3.10 46.84
C PRO A 159 -5.11 4.47 47.17
N ASP A 160 -4.25 5.03 46.31
CA ASP A 160 -3.49 6.26 46.57
C ASP A 160 -3.76 7.42 45.56
N GLY A 161 -4.80 7.32 44.74
CA GLY A 161 -5.18 8.36 43.75
C GLY A 161 -6.32 7.92 42.83
N PRO A 162 -6.77 8.74 41.85
CA PRO A 162 -7.79 8.28 40.90
C PRO A 162 -7.30 7.05 40.12
N ALA A 163 -8.22 6.17 39.70
CA ALA A 163 -7.97 4.91 38.98
C ALA A 163 -6.86 5.03 37.91
N GLY A 164 -6.12 3.94 37.67
CA GLY A 164 -4.87 3.86 36.90
C GLY A 164 -4.70 4.93 35.81
N SER A 165 -3.56 5.64 35.83
CA SER A 165 -3.35 6.79 34.94
C SER A 165 -3.39 6.36 33.47
N LEU A 166 -4.18 7.05 32.65
CA LEU A 166 -4.19 6.89 31.18
C LEU A 166 -2.77 6.95 30.57
N ASP A 167 -1.85 7.67 31.21
CA ASP A 167 -0.42 7.67 30.87
C ASP A 167 0.19 6.25 30.86
N ALA A 168 -0.12 5.44 31.88
CA ALA A 168 0.36 4.05 31.98
C ALA A 168 -0.24 3.17 30.88
N ALA A 169 -1.51 3.38 30.51
CA ALA A 169 -2.13 2.70 29.38
C ALA A 169 -1.41 3.01 28.06
N VAL A 170 -1.12 4.29 27.81
CA VAL A 170 -0.39 4.71 26.60
C VAL A 170 1.01 4.10 26.56
N ARG A 171 1.75 4.12 27.68
CA ARG A 171 3.09 3.49 27.75
C ARG A 171 3.03 1.99 27.46
N ALA A 172 2.04 1.30 28.04
CA ALA A 172 1.85 -0.13 27.80
C ALA A 172 1.56 -0.40 26.32
N TYR A 173 0.67 0.39 25.71
CA TYR A 173 0.36 0.30 24.29
C TYR A 173 1.60 0.56 23.39
N GLU A 174 2.30 1.66 23.62
CA GLU A 174 3.49 2.04 22.83
C GLU A 174 4.61 0.99 22.92
N SER A 175 4.77 0.35 24.09
CA SER A 175 5.78 -0.69 24.30
C SER A 175 5.59 -1.93 23.41
N VAL A 176 4.35 -2.20 22.98
CA VAL A 176 4.01 -3.33 22.10
C VAL A 176 3.91 -2.88 20.66
N MET A 177 3.26 -1.74 20.41
CA MET A 177 3.00 -1.25 19.06
C MET A 177 4.28 -0.79 18.35
N LEU A 178 5.17 -0.03 19.00
CA LEU A 178 6.35 0.55 18.34
C LEU A 178 7.30 -0.50 17.75
N PRO A 179 7.69 -1.59 18.47
CA PRO A 179 8.53 -2.63 17.88
C PRO A 179 7.86 -3.33 16.69
N ARG A 180 6.57 -3.66 16.82
CA ARG A 180 5.77 -4.28 15.75
C ARG A 180 5.71 -3.39 14.51
N SER A 181 5.50 -2.10 14.69
CA SER A 181 5.46 -1.12 13.61
C SER A 181 6.78 -0.98 12.88
N VAL A 182 7.91 -0.97 13.62
CA VAL A 182 9.25 -0.93 13.00
C VAL A 182 9.51 -2.18 12.15
N GLU A 183 9.19 -3.36 12.67
CA GLU A 183 9.35 -4.63 11.94
C GLU A 183 8.48 -4.65 10.67
N ALA A 184 7.20 -4.30 10.81
CA ALA A 184 6.27 -4.27 9.68
C ALA A 184 6.69 -3.27 8.60
N ALA A 185 7.10 -2.06 9.00
CA ALA A 185 7.54 -1.02 8.08
C ALA A 185 8.85 -1.41 7.36
N ALA A 186 9.80 -2.04 8.06
CA ALA A 186 11.01 -2.58 7.44
C ALA A 186 10.70 -3.65 6.41
N GLY A 187 9.79 -4.59 6.74
CA GLY A 187 9.33 -5.62 5.81
C GLY A 187 8.65 -5.03 4.57
N ALA A 188 7.77 -4.04 4.76
CA ALA A 188 7.07 -3.35 3.67
C ALA A 188 8.02 -2.57 2.75
N ALA A 189 9.05 -1.94 3.32
CA ALA A 189 10.07 -1.23 2.57
C ALA A 189 10.91 -2.20 1.72
N GLY A 190 11.33 -3.34 2.30
CA GLY A 190 12.04 -4.39 1.56
C GLY A 190 11.19 -5.00 0.44
N ALA A 191 9.93 -5.32 0.72
CA ALA A 191 9.02 -5.95 -0.24
C ALA A 191 8.81 -5.08 -1.49
N ILE A 192 8.57 -3.77 -1.30
CA ILE A 192 8.35 -2.87 -2.45
C ILE A 192 9.64 -2.54 -3.19
N ALA A 193 10.77 -2.49 -2.46
CA ALA A 193 12.09 -2.32 -3.08
C ALA A 193 12.41 -3.49 -4.01
N ALA A 194 12.09 -4.72 -3.61
CA ALA A 194 12.30 -5.91 -4.44
C ALA A 194 11.29 -6.03 -5.59
N ALA A 195 10.03 -5.67 -5.37
CA ALA A 195 8.98 -5.89 -6.35
C ALA A 195 9.02 -4.90 -7.53
N ILE A 196 9.44 -3.65 -7.29
CA ILE A 196 9.56 -2.61 -8.30
C ILE A 196 11.06 -2.32 -8.50
N ALA A 197 11.81 -3.28 -9.02
CA ALA A 197 13.27 -3.24 -9.16
C ALA A 197 13.71 -3.47 -10.62
N PRO A 198 14.95 -3.13 -11.01
CA PRO A 198 15.50 -3.45 -12.33
C PRO A 198 15.35 -4.95 -12.68
N ASP A 199 15.56 -5.82 -11.70
CA ASP A 199 15.58 -7.27 -11.79
C ASP A 199 14.41 -7.95 -11.06
N ALA A 200 13.28 -7.24 -10.91
CA ALA A 200 12.11 -7.67 -10.12
C ALA A 200 11.70 -9.15 -10.30
N PRO A 201 11.66 -9.74 -11.52
CA PRO A 201 11.31 -11.16 -11.67
C PRO A 201 12.18 -12.10 -10.84
N ALA A 202 13.50 -11.86 -10.76
CA ALA A 202 14.42 -12.69 -10.01
C ALA A 202 14.16 -12.58 -8.50
N GLY A 203 14.05 -11.35 -7.99
CA GLY A 203 13.80 -11.09 -6.57
C GLY A 203 12.47 -11.70 -6.09
N ILE A 204 11.43 -11.65 -6.91
CA ILE A 204 10.13 -12.25 -6.57
C ILE A 204 10.17 -13.77 -6.58
N LEU A 205 10.83 -14.38 -7.57
CA LEU A 205 11.00 -15.83 -7.61
C LEU A 205 11.77 -16.34 -6.38
N THR A 206 12.83 -15.65 -5.97
CA THR A 206 13.56 -15.96 -4.74
C THR A 206 12.65 -15.85 -3.51
N HIS A 207 11.83 -14.80 -3.41
CA HIS A 207 10.88 -14.65 -2.31
C HIS A 207 9.86 -15.80 -2.26
N LEU A 208 9.25 -16.16 -3.40
CA LEU A 208 8.28 -17.25 -3.48
C LEU A 208 8.91 -18.61 -3.16
N ALA A 209 10.14 -18.86 -3.61
CA ALA A 209 10.87 -20.09 -3.32
C ALA A 209 11.26 -20.23 -1.84
N SER A 210 11.47 -19.12 -1.13
CA SER A 210 11.81 -19.13 0.31
C SER A 210 10.63 -19.46 1.24
N ARG A 211 9.40 -19.57 0.69
CA ARG A 211 8.17 -19.85 1.45
C ARG A 211 7.60 -21.27 1.22
N GLN A 212 8.34 -22.14 0.53
CA GLN A 212 8.06 -23.58 0.41
C GLN A 212 8.90 -24.36 1.43
#